data_AF-A0A229GI76-F1
#
_entry.id   AF-A0A229GI76-F1
#
_cell.length_a   1.000
_cell.length_b   1.000
_cell.length_c   1.000
_cell.angle_alpha   90.00
_cell.angle_beta   90.00
_cell.angle_gamma   90.00
#
_symmetry.space_group_name_H-M   'P 1'
#
loop_
_entity.id
_entity.type
_entity.pdbx_description
1 polymer ?
#
loop_
_entity_poly.entity_id
_entity_poly.type
_entity_poly.pdbx_seq_one_letter_code
_entity_poly.pdbx_strand_id
1 'polypeptide(L)' 'MENFKLKNIEVLTYYLIKDDRVFAYETMAGNQETLDGSSITFHDKKQITDTSGRTSNIMMANIQANNGVVHVIDTVLLPK' A
#
# COMPACT_ATOMS: atom_id res chain seq x y z
N MET A 1 24.77 11.70 6.34
CA MET A 1 24.56 10.27 6.00
C MET A 1 23.33 9.67 6.68
N GLU A 2 22.82 10.22 7.80
CA GLU A 2 21.58 9.74 8.43
C GLU A 2 20.32 9.91 7.55
N ASN A 3 20.25 10.98 6.74
CA ASN A 3 19.07 11.29 5.93
C ASN A 3 18.73 10.24 4.86
N PHE A 4 19.68 9.41 4.41
CA PHE A 4 19.40 8.35 3.44
C PHE A 4 18.78 7.11 4.09
N LYS A 5 19.13 6.83 5.36
CA LYS A 5 18.64 5.65 6.07
C LYS A 5 17.19 5.85 6.52
N LEU A 6 16.83 7.07 6.92
CA LEU A 6 15.46 7.46 7.30
C LEU A 6 14.52 7.43 6.08
N LYS A 7 14.96 8.01 4.95
CA LYS A 7 14.16 8.11 3.72
C LYS A 7 13.78 6.73 3.14
N ASN A 8 14.64 5.73 3.31
CA ASN A 8 14.36 4.38 2.82
C ASN A 8 13.38 3.62 3.73
N ILE A 9 13.37 3.91 5.03
CA ILE A 9 12.42 3.30 5.97
C ILE A 9 11.02 3.85 5.72
N GLU A 10 10.89 5.18 5.57
CA GLU A 10 9.62 5.85 5.27
C GLU A 10 8.94 5.27 4.01
N VAL A 11 9.72 5.08 2.95
CA VAL A 11 9.21 4.48 1.70
C VAL A 11 8.69 3.07 1.92
N LEU A 12 9.33 2.24 2.76
CA LEU A 12 8.86 0.87 3.01
C LEU A 12 7.63 0.84 3.92
N THR A 13 7.56 1.73 4.91
CA THR A 13 6.38 1.83 5.81
C THR A 13 5.13 2.32 5.07
N TYR A 14 5.28 3.03 3.96
CA TYR A 14 4.18 3.44 3.08
C TYR A 14 3.45 2.27 2.39
N TYR A 15 4.10 1.11 2.26
CA TYR A 15 3.52 -0.08 1.59
C TYR A 15 2.82 -1.03 2.56
N LEU A 16 2.93 -0.79 3.87
CA LEU A 16 2.34 -1.62 4.92
C LEU A 16 1.03 -0.97 5.36
N ILE A 17 -0.07 -1.73 5.39
CA ILE A 17 -1.36 -1.26 5.89
C ILE A 17 -1.47 -1.60 7.39
N LYS A 18 -1.97 -0.65 8.20
CA LYS A 18 -2.09 -0.82 9.66
C LYS A 18 -3.18 -1.81 10.09
N ASP A 19 -4.20 -2.01 9.25
CA ASP A 19 -5.34 -2.88 9.58
C ASP A 19 -5.01 -4.36 9.38
N ASP A 20 -5.61 -5.20 10.21
CA ASP A 20 -5.38 -6.65 10.24
C ASP A 20 -6.05 -7.32 9.03
N ARG A 21 -5.27 -7.39 7.94
CA ARG A 21 -5.53 -8.16 6.71
C ARG A 21 -6.55 -7.53 5.76
N VAL A 22 -5.98 -6.81 4.83
CA VAL A 22 -6.69 -6.18 3.74
C VAL A 22 -6.67 -7.14 2.52
N PHE A 23 -7.70 -7.98 2.38
CA PHE A 23 -7.87 -8.94 1.27
C PHE A 23 -8.61 -8.31 0.08
N ALA A 24 -8.05 -8.43 -1.12
CA ALA A 24 -8.47 -7.70 -2.32
C ALA A 24 -9.87 -8.02 -2.86
N TYR A 25 -10.58 -9.02 -2.33
CA TYR A 25 -11.85 -9.47 -2.91
C TYR A 25 -13.07 -9.40 -2.00
N GLU A 26 -12.95 -8.99 -0.74
CA GLU A 26 -14.12 -8.99 0.15
C GLU A 26 -14.51 -7.61 0.73
N THR A 27 -13.66 -6.56 0.68
CA THR A 27 -13.97 -5.31 1.42
C THR A 27 -13.34 -3.98 0.93
N MET A 28 -12.69 -3.88 -0.23
CA MET A 28 -11.59 -2.91 -0.35
C MET A 28 -11.79 -1.57 -1.09
N ALA A 29 -12.96 -1.22 -1.64
CA ALA A 29 -13.13 0.18 -2.03
C ALA A 29 -13.14 1.07 -0.78
N GLY A 30 -12.12 1.92 -0.64
CA GLY A 30 -12.02 2.80 0.52
C GLY A 30 -10.61 3.22 0.87
N ASN A 31 -10.55 4.12 1.83
CA ASN A 31 -9.30 4.66 2.35
C ASN A 31 -8.69 3.66 3.35
N GLN A 32 -7.40 3.44 3.21
CA GLN A 32 -6.59 2.57 4.07
C GLN A 32 -5.44 3.38 4.64
N GLU A 33 -5.19 3.23 5.94
CA GLU A 33 -4.07 3.89 6.61
C GLU A 33 -2.82 3.00 6.53
N THR A 34 -1.75 3.57 6.02
CA THR A 34 -0.43 2.93 5.93
C THR A 34 0.32 3.06 7.25
N LEU A 35 1.38 2.27 7.45
CA LEU A 35 2.14 2.24 8.69
C LEU A 35 2.84 3.58 8.98
N ASP A 36 3.18 4.34 7.95
CA ASP A 36 3.72 5.70 8.10
C ASP A 36 2.66 6.76 8.49
N GLY A 37 1.37 6.38 8.53
CA GLY A 37 0.24 7.25 8.88
C GLY A 37 -0.45 7.90 7.68
N SER A 38 0.04 7.69 6.46
CA SER A 38 -0.60 8.19 5.25
C SER A 38 -1.85 7.39 4.89
N SER A 39 -2.79 8.04 4.23
CA SER A 39 -3.99 7.39 3.68
C SER A 39 -3.88 7.17 2.17
N ILE A 40 -4.05 5.92 1.73
CA ILE A 40 -4.15 5.55 0.31
C ILE A 40 -5.54 4.97 0.02
N THR A 41 -6.03 5.12 -1.21
CA THR A 41 -7.37 4.64 -1.57
C THR A 41 -7.28 3.41 -2.44
N PHE A 42 -7.92 2.32 -2.02
CA PHE A 42 -8.13 1.14 -2.85
C PHE A 42 -9.45 1.26 -3.60
N HIS A 43 -9.48 0.72 -4.82
CA HIS A 43 -10.63 0.78 -5.72
C HIS A 43 -11.02 -0.62 -6.19
N ASP A 44 -12.31 -0.82 -6.48
CA ASP A 44 -12.88 -2.10 -6.94
C ASP A 44 -12.22 -2.64 -8.23
N LYS A 45 -11.63 -1.76 -9.05
CA LYS A 45 -10.98 -2.11 -10.32
C LYS A 45 -9.51 -2.51 -10.16
N LYS A 46 -9.13 -3.10 -9.02
CA LYS A 46 -7.73 -3.48 -8.72
C LYS A 46 -6.77 -2.30 -8.86
N GLN A 47 -7.18 -1.14 -8.35
CA GLN A 47 -6.39 0.09 -8.42
C GLN A 47 -6.14 0.64 -7.03
N ILE A 48 -5.00 1.31 -6.88
CA ILE A 48 -4.61 2.05 -5.67
C ILE A 48 -4.29 3.48 -6.08
N THR A 49 -4.83 4.46 -5.38
CA THR A 49 -4.47 5.87 -5.52
C THR A 49 -3.65 6.32 -4.31
N ASP A 50 -2.47 6.88 -4.56
CA ASP A 50 -1.57 7.37 -3.52
C ASP A 50 -1.94 8.79 -3.03
N THR A 51 -1.21 9.31 -2.03
CA THR A 51 -1.47 10.64 -1.42
C THR A 51 -1.23 11.80 -2.39
N SER A 52 -0.59 11.54 -3.54
CA SER A 52 -0.36 12.49 -4.62
C SER A 52 -1.38 12.35 -5.75
N GLY A 53 -2.37 11.47 -5.61
CA GLY A 53 -3.40 11.23 -6.62
C GLY A 53 -2.93 10.37 -7.79
N ARG A 54 -1.77 9.73 -7.71
CA ARG A 54 -1.27 8.82 -8.75
C ARG A 54 -1.88 7.45 -8.57
N THR A 55 -2.23 6.80 -9.67
CA THR A 55 -2.87 5.48 -9.65
C THR A 55 -1.88 4.38 -10.04
N SER A 56 -1.91 3.27 -9.30
CA SER A 56 -1.17 2.04 -9.57
C SER A 56 -2.15 0.88 -9.73
N ASN A 57 -1.87 -0.09 -10.60
CA ASN A 57 -2.72 -1.27 -10.76
C ASN A 57 -2.17 -2.45 -9.95
N ILE A 58 -3.06 -3.23 -9.35
CA ILE A 58 -2.75 -4.48 -8.66
C ILE A 58 -2.69 -5.60 -9.69
N MET A 59 -1.49 -6.13 -9.93
CA MET A 59 -1.20 -7.21 -10.88
C MET A 59 -1.51 -8.58 -10.31
N MET A 60 -1.22 -8.78 -9.03
CA MET A 60 -1.51 -10.00 -8.31
C MET A 60 -1.96 -9.64 -6.90
N ALA A 61 -3.01 -10.29 -6.43
CA ALA A 61 -3.60 -9.99 -5.13
C ALA A 61 -3.74 -11.26 -4.30
N ASN A 62 -3.86 -11.08 -2.98
CA ASN A 62 -4.13 -12.16 -2.03
C ASN A 62 -3.02 -13.22 -1.96
N ILE A 63 -1.77 -12.81 -2.12
CA ILE A 63 -0.63 -13.72 -1.91
C ILE A 63 -0.49 -13.93 -0.41
N GLN A 64 -0.85 -15.11 0.06
CA GLN A 64 -0.78 -15.48 1.47
C GLN A 64 0.68 -15.51 1.93
N ALA A 65 0.99 -14.76 2.97
CA ALA A 65 2.23 -14.86 3.72
C ALA A 65 1.95 -15.39 5.13
N ASN A 66 2.99 -15.84 5.83
CA ASN A 66 2.85 -16.36 7.19
C ASN A 66 2.27 -15.34 8.18
N ASN A 67 2.46 -14.05 7.92
CA ASN A 67 2.10 -12.93 8.79
C ASN A 67 1.15 -11.93 8.14
N GLY A 68 0.55 -12.23 6.98
CA GLY A 68 -0.30 -11.25 6.30
C GLY A 68 -0.62 -11.63 4.86
N VAL A 69 -0.92 -10.60 4.06
CA VAL A 69 -1.28 -10.71 2.65
C VAL A 69 -0.42 -9.74 1.86
N VAL A 70 0.09 -10.18 0.71
CA VAL A 70 0.84 -9.34 -0.22
C VAL A 70 0.02 -9.10 -1.49
N HIS A 71 0.04 -7.86 -1.94
CA HIS A 71 -0.47 -7.45 -3.25
C HIS A 71 0.69 -6.90 -4.08
N VAL A 72 0.80 -7.33 -5.33
CA VAL A 72 1.81 -6.89 -6.30
C VAL A 72 1.21 -5.77 -7.13
N ILE A 73 1.92 -4.66 -7.24
CA ILE A 73 1.52 -3.50 -8.04
C ILE A 73 2.52 -3.21 -9.16
N ASP A 74 2.06 -2.55 -10.22
CA ASP A 74 2.88 -2.22 -11.39
C ASP A 74 3.70 -0.92 -11.22
N THR A 75 3.38 -0.10 -10.22
CA THR A 75 3.92 1.25 -10.06
C THR A 75 4.33 1.51 -8.61
N VAL A 76 5.45 2.21 -8.43
CA VAL A 76 5.96 2.59 -7.12
C VAL A 76 5.07 3.67 -6.49
N LEU A 77 4.47 3.35 -5.34
CA LEU A 77 3.86 4.30 -4.42
C LEU A 77 4.96 5.18 -3.79
N LEU A 78 4.70 6.49 -3.74
CA LEU A 78 5.62 7.48 -3.17
C LEU A 78 4.94 8.22 -2.03
N PRO A 79 5.50 8.20 -0.81
CA PRO A 79 5.02 9.02 0.30
C PRO A 79 5.29 10.50 0.01
N LYS A 80 4.54 11.38 0.69
CA LYS A 80 4.70 12.84 0.60
C LYS A 80 5.65 13.37 1.68
#